data_AF-A0AAN7XUH0-F1
#
_entry.id   AF-A0AAN7XUH0-F1
#
_cell.length_a   1.000
_cell.length_b   1.000
_cell.length_c   1.000
_cell.angle_alpha   90.00
_cell.angle_beta   90.00
_cell.angle_gamma   90.00
#
_symmetry.space_group_name_H-M   'P 1'
#
loop_
_entity.id
_entity.type
_entity.pdbx_description
1 polymer ?
#
loop_
_entity_poly.entity_id
_entity_poly.type
_entity_poly.pdbx_seq_one_letter_code
_entity_poly.pdbx_strand_id
1 'polypeptide(L)'
;MSRLRSAMSQGKRAGLEMVETAKPKRKRSTTSVKEEETTDASSPRSTYHTFHDPADVELLRSQLLRWYDEEQRELPWRTLAVTESDLNIRTYAVWVSEIMLQQTQVATVIDYYNKWMKRWPTVQDLAAATLEEVNQMWAGLGYYSRGKRLHEGAQKVVSELKGQMPRTVESLLKQLPGVGRYTAAAVGSIALGQVTGAVDGNLIRVLCRLRAIGADSTSPAVTEALWSLANTLVDPERPGDFNQAMMELGARVCTPKGPLCSQCPVQSHCHSFHKVHVKQEKNSRKLLGKQDRKLSSLPDIEDCANSGTCPLCPSEPWDDALGVQNFPRKPAKKPPRVEQTLTCVVIRPGEGGEDEFLLTQRPNKGLLAGLWEFPNLLLEEKSSDLKQRRALCAQINGKLGTHLTEGLLQYVGEVVHIFSHIHQTYVVHSVCLKDADTHTQTENAQWLSRSALQEAAVSTGVKKIVKLYDSVDGQKEQTSKDGKRQRHTGTKNDKKPNSSKKAKLSSPNSGGRQLSLSSYFNKVKQEP
;
A
#
# COMPACT_ATOMS: atom_id res chain seq x y z
N MET A 1 37.80 39.81 -48.23
CA MET A 1 38.96 39.85 -49.16
C MET A 1 39.73 38.54 -49.07
N SER A 2 40.33 38.10 -50.17
CA SER A 2 41.13 36.86 -50.27
C SER A 2 42.48 36.98 -49.52
N ARG A 3 43.03 35.83 -49.07
CA ARG A 3 44.44 35.33 -49.20
C ARG A 3 44.79 34.37 -48.04
N LEU A 4 44.93 33.07 -48.33
CA LEU A 4 46.20 32.36 -48.58
C LEU A 4 47.06 32.08 -47.33
N ARG A 5 47.22 30.79 -46.96
CA ARG A 5 48.45 30.00 -47.22
C ARG A 5 48.33 28.53 -46.79
N SER A 6 49.02 27.66 -47.51
CA SER A 6 49.25 26.24 -47.23
C SER A 6 50.70 25.90 -47.64
N ALA A 7 51.42 25.12 -46.82
CA ALA A 7 52.63 24.33 -47.09
C ALA A 7 53.16 23.85 -45.71
N MET A 8 53.32 22.56 -45.37
CA MET A 8 54.09 21.44 -45.96
C MET A 8 55.58 21.37 -45.59
N SER A 9 55.95 20.30 -44.87
CA SER A 9 57.26 19.62 -44.77
C SER A 9 56.99 18.25 -44.12
N GLN A 10 57.13 17.08 -44.77
CA GLN A 10 58.38 16.30 -45.04
C GLN A 10 59.19 15.96 -43.76
N GLY A 11 59.64 14.71 -43.50
CA GLY A 11 59.53 13.41 -44.19
C GLY A 11 59.89 12.22 -43.26
N LYS A 12 59.35 11.00 -43.45
CA LYS A 12 59.90 9.82 -44.20
C LYS A 12 61.06 9.00 -43.54
N ARG A 13 60.72 7.81 -43.00
CA ARG A 13 61.34 6.44 -43.17
C ARG A 13 60.54 5.46 -42.28
N ALA A 14 59.87 4.38 -42.74
CA ALA A 14 60.24 3.22 -43.57
C ALA A 14 61.08 2.16 -42.80
N GLY A 15 60.80 0.84 -42.81
CA GLY A 15 59.70 0.03 -43.39
C GLY A 15 59.19 -1.03 -42.36
N LEU A 16 58.09 -1.79 -42.53
CA LEU A 16 57.42 -2.40 -43.69
C LEU A 16 58.03 -3.74 -44.15
N GLU A 17 57.25 -4.81 -43.95
CA GLU A 17 57.10 -6.09 -44.69
C GLU A 17 55.98 -6.88 -43.94
N MET A 18 55.33 -7.98 -44.39
CA MET A 18 54.79 -8.53 -45.66
C MET A 18 53.88 -9.75 -45.25
N VAL A 19 52.93 -10.35 -45.99
CA VAL A 19 52.39 -10.24 -47.37
C VAL A 19 50.94 -10.85 -47.43
N GLU A 20 50.03 -10.33 -48.29
CA GLU A 20 48.88 -11.01 -48.99
C GLU A 20 47.75 -11.76 -48.22
N THR A 21 46.54 -12.08 -48.75
CA THR A 21 45.74 -11.84 -50.00
C THR A 21 44.24 -12.02 -49.63
N ALA A 22 43.17 -11.72 -50.40
CA ALA A 22 42.89 -11.08 -51.70
C ALA A 22 41.43 -10.50 -51.70
N LYS A 23 40.87 -10.09 -52.85
CA LYS A 23 39.44 -9.72 -53.07
C LYS A 23 38.66 -10.85 -53.76
N PRO A 24 37.31 -10.84 -53.68
CA PRO A 24 36.56 -10.89 -54.94
C PRO A 24 35.39 -9.88 -55.10
N LYS A 25 34.96 -9.81 -56.36
CA LYS A 25 34.12 -8.82 -57.06
C LYS A 25 32.67 -8.69 -56.60
N ARG A 26 32.11 -7.48 -56.78
CA ARG A 26 30.67 -7.20 -56.87
C ARG A 26 30.00 -7.98 -58.03
N LYS A 27 28.77 -8.44 -57.80
CA LYS A 27 27.72 -8.53 -58.83
C LYS A 27 26.46 -7.83 -58.33
N ARG A 28 25.70 -7.23 -59.26
CA ARG A 28 24.46 -6.48 -59.02
C ARG A 28 23.31 -7.43 -59.34
N SER A 29 22.38 -7.66 -58.43
CA SER A 29 21.12 -8.34 -58.70
C SER A 29 19.97 -7.50 -58.14
N THR A 30 19.07 -7.07 -59.02
CA THR A 30 17.78 -6.53 -58.65
C THR A 30 16.88 -7.67 -58.19
N THR A 31 16.54 -7.68 -56.90
CA THR A 31 15.52 -8.58 -56.35
C THR A 31 14.47 -7.73 -55.69
N SER A 32 13.24 -7.83 -56.19
CA SER A 32 12.05 -7.18 -55.62
C SER A 32 11.87 -7.58 -54.16
N VAL A 33 11.68 -6.59 -53.28
CA VAL A 33 11.26 -6.82 -51.91
C VAL A 33 9.85 -7.41 -51.95
N LYS A 34 9.72 -8.69 -51.63
CA LYS A 34 8.44 -9.25 -51.19
C LYS A 34 8.25 -8.82 -49.74
N GLU A 35 7.11 -8.22 -49.45
CA GLU A 35 6.60 -8.14 -48.09
C GLU A 35 6.35 -9.56 -47.61
N GLU A 36 7.09 -10.01 -46.58
CA GLU A 36 6.75 -11.23 -45.86
C GLU A 36 5.60 -10.88 -44.91
N GLU A 37 4.38 -11.16 -45.36
CA GLU A 37 3.22 -11.28 -44.47
C GLU A 37 3.53 -12.37 -43.43
N THR A 38 3.95 -11.94 -42.23
CA THR A 38 3.92 -12.82 -41.07
C THR A 38 2.46 -13.09 -40.75
N THR A 39 1.95 -14.20 -41.27
CA THR A 39 0.61 -14.72 -40.94
C THR A 39 0.60 -15.14 -39.48
N ASP A 40 0.40 -14.18 -38.58
CA ASP A 40 0.14 -14.45 -37.17
C ASP A 40 -1.19 -15.20 -37.10
N ALA A 41 -1.12 -16.48 -36.70
CA ALA A 41 -2.25 -17.39 -36.69
C ALA A 41 -3.19 -17.05 -35.52
N SER A 42 -3.92 -15.95 -35.69
CA SER A 42 -4.78 -15.39 -34.64
C SER A 42 -5.95 -16.32 -34.37
N SER A 43 -5.87 -17.09 -33.28
CA SER A 43 -7.04 -17.64 -32.61
C SER A 43 -8.04 -16.49 -32.36
N PRO A 44 -9.35 -16.65 -32.66
CA PRO A 44 -10.28 -15.54 -32.71
C PRO A 44 -10.43 -14.88 -31.33
N ARG A 45 -9.78 -13.72 -31.15
CA ARG A 45 -9.92 -12.91 -29.94
C ARG A 45 -11.38 -12.43 -29.86
N SER A 46 -12.07 -12.85 -28.80
CA SER A 46 -13.47 -12.49 -28.60
C SER A 46 -13.68 -10.97 -28.60
N THR A 47 -14.54 -10.52 -29.51
CA THR A 47 -14.98 -9.11 -29.63
C THR A 47 -15.91 -8.68 -28.51
N TYR A 48 -16.49 -9.63 -27.76
CA TYR A 48 -17.40 -9.35 -26.64
C TYR A 48 -16.68 -8.67 -25.45
N HIS A 49 -15.37 -8.90 -25.29
CA HIS A 49 -14.58 -8.31 -24.22
C HIS A 49 -13.87 -7.00 -24.62
N THR A 50 -14.08 -6.48 -25.83
CA THR A 50 -13.35 -5.33 -26.38
C THR A 50 -14.25 -4.15 -26.75
N PHE A 51 -13.65 -2.98 -26.95
CA PHE A 51 -14.29 -1.85 -27.63
C PHE A 51 -13.85 -1.91 -29.10
N HIS A 52 -14.80 -2.20 -30.00
CA HIS A 52 -14.53 -2.38 -31.43
C HIS A 52 -15.14 -1.28 -32.31
N ASP A 53 -16.18 -0.59 -31.82
CA ASP A 53 -16.79 0.57 -32.47
C ASP A 53 -16.16 1.86 -31.92
N PRO A 54 -15.52 2.70 -32.77
CA PRO A 54 -15.01 4.01 -32.34
C PRO A 54 -16.10 4.94 -31.79
N ALA A 55 -17.33 4.87 -32.29
CA ALA A 55 -18.43 5.73 -31.82
C ALA A 55 -18.88 5.35 -30.39
N ASP A 56 -18.84 4.06 -30.03
CA ASP A 56 -19.05 3.58 -28.66
C ASP A 56 -17.98 4.13 -27.69
N VAL A 57 -16.73 4.22 -28.14
CA VAL A 57 -15.61 4.78 -27.36
C VAL A 57 -15.74 6.29 -27.18
N GLU A 58 -16.06 7.03 -28.25
CA GLU A 58 -16.25 8.49 -28.20
C GLU A 58 -17.45 8.88 -27.33
N LEU A 59 -18.57 8.14 -27.45
CA LEU A 59 -19.74 8.34 -26.60
C LEU A 59 -19.40 8.08 -25.13
N LEU A 60 -18.70 6.99 -24.81
CA LEU A 60 -18.27 6.66 -23.45
C LEU A 60 -17.38 7.76 -22.86
N ARG A 61 -16.37 8.24 -23.62
CA ARG A 61 -15.50 9.37 -23.21
C ARG A 61 -16.35 10.60 -22.88
N SER A 62 -17.26 11.00 -23.76
CA SER A 62 -18.09 12.19 -23.58
C SER A 62 -19.04 12.09 -22.38
N GLN A 63 -19.61 10.91 -22.11
CA GLN A 63 -20.48 10.66 -20.95
C GLN A 63 -19.69 10.70 -19.65
N LEU A 64 -18.53 10.04 -19.63
CA LEU A 64 -17.68 9.94 -18.45
C LEU A 64 -17.07 11.30 -18.07
N LEU A 65 -16.51 12.03 -19.05
CA LEU A 65 -15.87 13.32 -18.79
C LEU A 65 -16.88 14.38 -18.34
N ARG A 66 -18.07 14.44 -18.96
CA ARG A 66 -19.16 15.32 -18.50
C ARG A 66 -19.54 15.06 -17.04
N TRP A 67 -19.76 13.79 -16.69
CA TRP A 67 -20.04 13.41 -15.30
C TRP A 67 -18.88 13.77 -14.36
N TYR A 68 -17.64 13.59 -14.80
CA TYR A 68 -16.47 13.92 -13.98
C TYR A 68 -16.33 15.43 -13.76
N ASP A 69 -16.60 16.26 -14.77
CA ASP A 69 -16.57 17.71 -14.65
C ASP A 69 -17.63 18.23 -13.64
N GLU A 70 -18.78 17.54 -13.54
CA GLU A 70 -19.86 17.85 -12.60
C GLU A 70 -19.63 17.28 -11.17
N GLU A 71 -19.10 16.06 -11.06
CA GLU A 71 -19.08 15.28 -9.81
C GLU A 71 -17.69 15.10 -9.18
N GLN A 72 -16.60 15.57 -9.80
CA GLN A 72 -15.26 15.40 -9.23
C GLN A 72 -15.12 16.07 -7.86
N ARG A 73 -14.54 15.34 -6.90
CA ARG A 73 -14.13 15.94 -5.62
C ARG A 73 -12.96 16.89 -5.84
N GLU A 74 -13.06 18.08 -5.26
CA GLU A 74 -11.91 18.95 -5.00
C GLU A 74 -10.91 18.19 -4.10
N LEU A 75 -9.66 18.10 -4.54
CA LEU A 75 -8.58 17.41 -3.83
C LEU A 75 -7.30 18.23 -4.01
N PRO A 76 -6.46 18.42 -2.98
CA PRO A 76 -5.31 19.34 -3.06
C PRO A 76 -4.35 19.03 -4.21
N TRP A 77 -4.10 17.75 -4.49
CA TRP A 77 -3.25 17.31 -5.60
C TRP A 77 -3.89 17.52 -6.98
N ARG A 78 -5.23 17.52 -7.10
CA ARG A 78 -5.92 17.87 -8.35
C ARG A 78 -5.80 19.37 -8.62
N THR A 79 -6.08 20.19 -7.61
CA THR A 79 -5.92 21.65 -7.71
C THR A 79 -4.50 22.00 -8.12
N LEU A 80 -3.49 21.47 -7.42
CA LEU A 80 -2.08 21.73 -7.74
C LEU A 80 -1.70 21.23 -9.14
N ALA A 81 -2.16 20.04 -9.56
CA ALA A 81 -1.89 19.51 -10.90
C ALA A 81 -2.37 20.43 -12.03
N VAL A 82 -3.45 21.19 -11.80
CA VAL A 82 -4.00 22.16 -12.76
C VAL A 82 -3.34 23.55 -12.62
N THR A 83 -3.15 24.04 -11.40
CA THR A 83 -2.71 25.42 -11.14
C THR A 83 -1.20 25.62 -11.22
N GLU A 84 -0.38 24.60 -10.96
CA GLU A 84 1.08 24.74 -10.95
C GLU A 84 1.64 24.78 -12.38
N SER A 85 2.39 25.83 -12.70
CA SER A 85 3.02 26.03 -14.01
C SER A 85 4.35 25.29 -14.17
N ASP A 86 5.12 25.10 -13.10
CA ASP A 86 6.40 24.39 -13.17
C ASP A 86 6.15 22.88 -13.31
N LEU A 87 6.53 22.33 -14.45
CA LEU A 87 6.31 20.92 -14.77
C LEU A 87 7.09 19.97 -13.85
N ASN A 88 8.21 20.37 -13.24
CA ASN A 88 8.88 19.59 -12.21
C ASN A 88 8.06 19.55 -10.91
N ILE A 89 7.61 20.70 -10.42
CA ILE A 89 6.80 20.79 -9.20
C ILE A 89 5.48 20.03 -9.39
N ARG A 90 4.79 20.24 -10.52
CA ARG A 90 3.57 19.52 -10.89
C ARG A 90 3.77 17.99 -10.94
N THR A 91 4.82 17.52 -11.61
CA THR A 91 5.12 16.08 -11.73
C THR A 91 5.48 15.47 -10.37
N TYR A 92 6.27 16.17 -9.56
CA TYR A 92 6.60 15.77 -8.19
C TYR A 92 5.34 15.67 -7.32
N ALA A 93 4.50 16.71 -7.33
CA ALA A 93 3.30 16.81 -6.51
C ALA A 93 2.25 15.73 -6.84
N VAL A 94 2.07 15.39 -8.13
CA VAL A 94 1.20 14.26 -8.54
C VAL A 94 1.84 12.92 -8.16
N TRP A 95 3.16 12.78 -8.29
CA TRP A 95 3.86 11.56 -7.86
C TRP A 95 3.72 11.31 -6.36
N VAL A 96 3.84 12.35 -5.52
CA VAL A 96 3.61 12.27 -4.07
C VAL A 96 2.21 11.75 -3.75
N SER A 97 1.15 12.33 -4.36
CA SER A 97 -0.23 11.86 -4.11
C SER A 97 -0.44 10.42 -4.57
N GLU A 98 0.07 10.04 -5.73
CA GLU A 98 -0.05 8.67 -6.24
C GLU A 98 0.67 7.63 -5.38
N ILE A 99 1.81 7.97 -4.76
CA ILE A 99 2.46 7.08 -3.79
C ILE A 99 1.67 7.03 -2.47
N MET A 100 1.13 8.15 -1.99
CA MET A 100 0.31 8.18 -0.76
C MET A 100 -1.01 7.42 -0.89
N LEU A 101 -1.69 7.50 -2.05
CA LEU A 101 -2.99 6.86 -2.29
C LEU A 101 -2.92 5.33 -2.42
N GLN A 102 -1.74 4.75 -2.64
CA GLN A 102 -1.57 3.29 -2.69
C GLN A 102 -2.07 2.60 -1.40
N GLN A 103 -3.19 1.88 -1.52
CA GLN A 103 -3.83 1.15 -0.40
C GLN A 103 -4.19 2.05 0.80
N THR A 104 -4.36 3.36 0.59
CA THR A 104 -4.70 4.34 1.63
C THR A 104 -5.92 5.15 1.19
N GLN A 105 -6.84 5.48 2.11
CA GLN A 105 -8.09 6.17 1.76
C GLN A 105 -7.85 7.66 1.49
N VAL A 106 -8.54 8.21 0.49
CA VAL A 106 -8.42 9.62 0.08
C VAL A 106 -8.57 10.58 1.27
N ALA A 107 -9.58 10.38 2.11
CA ALA A 107 -9.83 11.21 3.29
C ALA A 107 -8.65 11.24 4.28
N THR A 108 -7.90 10.14 4.39
CA THR A 108 -6.67 10.09 5.21
C THR A 108 -5.52 10.82 4.53
N VAL A 109 -5.39 10.71 3.20
CA VAL A 109 -4.25 11.27 2.47
C VAL A 109 -4.24 12.81 2.43
N ILE A 110 -5.40 13.47 2.45
CA ILE A 110 -5.52 14.94 2.37
C ILE A 110 -4.60 15.67 3.38
N ASP A 111 -4.67 15.32 4.67
CA ASP A 111 -3.88 15.99 5.70
C ASP A 111 -2.38 15.73 5.58
N TYR A 112 -1.99 14.51 5.22
CA TYR A 112 -0.58 14.15 5.05
C TYR A 112 0.00 14.82 3.81
N TYR A 113 -0.75 14.85 2.71
CA TYR A 113 -0.35 15.53 1.48
C TYR A 113 -0.11 17.03 1.71
N ASN A 114 -1.06 17.70 2.37
CA ASN A 114 -0.94 19.13 2.67
C ASN A 114 0.27 19.43 3.58
N LYS A 115 0.51 18.61 4.61
CA LYS A 115 1.69 18.75 5.47
C LYS A 115 2.99 18.47 4.72
N TRP A 116 3.01 17.43 3.89
CA TRP A 116 4.15 17.02 3.09
C TRP A 116 4.55 18.09 2.08
N MET A 117 3.63 18.54 1.23
CA MET A 117 3.90 19.57 0.21
C MET A 117 4.23 20.94 0.84
N LYS A 118 3.78 21.21 2.08
CA LYS A 118 4.21 22.39 2.85
C LYS A 118 5.65 22.28 3.36
N ARG A 119 6.11 21.08 3.75
CA ARG A 119 7.47 20.84 4.26
C ARG A 119 8.49 20.69 3.13
N TRP A 120 8.10 20.01 2.05
CA TRP A 120 8.89 19.74 0.86
C TRP A 120 8.07 20.06 -0.39
N PRO A 121 8.03 21.34 -0.82
CA PRO A 121 7.28 21.73 -2.00
C PRO A 121 7.92 21.22 -3.30
N THR A 122 9.24 21.01 -3.34
CA THR A 122 9.97 20.51 -4.50
C THR A 122 10.62 19.13 -4.28
N VAL A 123 11.02 18.48 -5.37
CA VAL A 123 11.78 17.23 -5.31
C VAL A 123 13.17 17.43 -4.68
N GLN A 124 13.75 18.62 -4.81
CA GLN A 124 15.02 19.02 -4.18
C GLN A 124 14.89 19.07 -2.66
N ASP A 125 13.82 19.67 -2.13
CA ASP A 125 13.59 19.77 -0.68
C ASP A 125 13.45 18.38 -0.06
N LEU A 126 12.73 17.47 -0.71
CA LEU A 126 12.61 16.08 -0.27
C LEU A 126 13.93 15.31 -0.38
N ALA A 127 14.71 15.54 -1.44
CA ALA A 127 16.01 14.88 -1.63
C ALA A 127 17.05 15.26 -0.56
N ALA A 128 16.93 16.47 0.00
CA ALA A 128 17.79 16.96 1.08
C ALA A 128 17.34 16.49 2.48
N ALA A 129 16.15 15.88 2.60
CA ALA A 129 15.63 15.40 3.88
C ALA A 129 16.40 14.18 4.42
N THR A 130 16.33 13.98 5.73
CA THR A 130 16.75 12.71 6.34
C THR A 130 15.67 11.65 6.17
N LEU A 131 16.06 10.36 6.17
CA LEU A 131 15.08 9.25 6.20
C LEU A 131 14.21 9.30 7.46
N GLU A 132 14.73 9.83 8.56
CA GLU A 132 14.00 10.00 9.81
C GLU A 132 12.87 11.04 9.68
N GLU A 133 13.15 12.25 9.17
CA GLU A 133 12.10 13.24 8.91
C GLU A 133 11.04 12.69 7.95
N VAL A 134 11.45 11.97 6.90
CA VAL A 134 10.52 11.29 5.97
C VAL A 134 9.65 10.27 6.71
N ASN A 135 10.23 9.46 7.58
CA ASN A 135 9.50 8.48 8.38
C ASN A 135 8.56 9.14 9.42
N GLN A 136 8.94 10.29 10.00
CA GLN A 136 8.10 11.10 10.89
C GLN A 136 6.90 11.68 10.12
N MET A 137 7.13 12.28 8.95
CA MET A 137 6.06 12.83 8.10
C MET A 137 5.16 11.75 7.48
N TRP A 138 5.64 10.52 7.34
CA TRP A 138 4.86 9.35 6.91
C TRP A 138 4.16 8.62 8.08
N ALA A 139 4.39 9.04 9.33
CA ALA A 139 3.98 8.31 10.52
C ALA A 139 2.45 8.20 10.65
N GLY A 140 1.93 7.01 10.36
CA GLY A 140 0.49 6.70 10.39
C GLY A 140 -0.14 6.34 9.04
N LEU A 141 0.48 6.70 7.90
CA LEU A 141 0.03 6.26 6.57
C LEU A 141 0.23 4.76 6.32
N GLY A 142 1.14 4.13 7.07
CA GLY A 142 1.52 2.73 6.89
C GLY A 142 2.26 2.47 5.58
N TYR A 143 2.75 1.23 5.41
CA TYR A 143 3.57 0.83 4.26
C TYR A 143 4.75 1.79 4.02
N TYR A 144 5.54 2.07 5.07
CA TYR A 144 6.64 3.06 5.10
C TYR A 144 7.69 2.90 3.99
N SER A 145 7.82 1.70 3.40
CA SER A 145 8.65 1.48 2.22
C SER A 145 8.24 2.34 1.00
N ARG A 146 7.00 2.85 0.97
CA ARG A 146 6.53 3.85 0.00
C ARG A 146 7.23 5.19 0.16
N GLY A 147 7.15 5.79 1.36
CA GLY A 147 7.83 7.05 1.69
C GLY A 147 9.35 6.96 1.50
N LYS A 148 9.96 5.84 1.92
CA LYS A 148 11.38 5.56 1.68
C LYS A 148 11.75 5.52 0.20
N ARG A 149 10.99 4.82 -0.65
CA ARG A 149 11.25 4.75 -2.10
C ARG A 149 11.01 6.08 -2.81
N LEU A 150 10.01 6.84 -2.39
CA LEU A 150 9.74 8.20 -2.87
C LEU A 150 10.94 9.12 -2.55
N HIS A 151 11.50 9.03 -1.35
CA HIS A 151 12.71 9.75 -0.96
C HIS A 151 13.96 9.29 -1.75
N GLU A 152 14.22 7.97 -1.85
CA GLU A 152 15.31 7.41 -2.68
C GLU A 152 15.21 7.86 -4.14
N GLY A 153 13.98 7.97 -4.68
CA GLY A 153 13.74 8.46 -6.02
C GLY A 153 13.94 9.97 -6.17
N ALA A 154 13.58 10.76 -5.17
CA ALA A 154 13.86 12.20 -5.15
C ALA A 154 15.37 12.49 -5.12
N GLN A 155 16.11 11.77 -4.27
CA GLN A 155 17.57 11.80 -4.23
C GLN A 155 18.17 11.48 -5.60
N LYS A 156 17.67 10.43 -6.27
CA LYS A 156 18.09 10.06 -7.63
C LYS A 156 17.77 11.13 -8.68
N VAL A 157 16.60 11.78 -8.60
CA VAL A 157 16.25 12.89 -9.51
C VAL A 157 17.26 14.03 -9.37
N VAL A 158 17.68 14.37 -8.16
CA VAL A 158 18.69 15.41 -7.93
C VAL A 158 20.08 14.98 -8.40
N SER A 159 20.55 13.79 -8.00
CA SER A 159 21.94 13.35 -8.24
C SER A 159 22.22 12.88 -9.67
N GLU A 160 21.30 12.13 -10.29
CA GLU A 160 21.48 11.54 -11.63
C GLU A 160 20.77 12.34 -12.72
N LEU A 161 19.60 12.92 -12.41
CA LEU A 161 18.75 13.64 -13.38
C LEU A 161 18.85 15.17 -13.27
N LYS A 162 19.82 15.69 -12.49
CA LYS A 162 20.11 17.11 -12.31
C LYS A 162 18.90 17.93 -11.83
N GLY A 163 18.06 17.33 -11.00
CA GLY A 163 16.85 17.95 -10.47
C GLY A 163 15.68 18.04 -11.46
N GLN A 164 15.78 17.43 -12.65
CA GLN A 164 14.70 17.38 -13.63
C GLN A 164 13.88 16.11 -13.49
N MET A 165 12.57 16.26 -13.28
CA MET A 165 11.63 15.15 -13.25
C MET A 165 11.53 14.49 -14.64
N PRO A 166 11.47 13.14 -14.72
CA PRO A 166 11.32 12.45 -16.00
C PRO A 166 10.07 12.90 -16.75
N ARG A 167 10.21 13.14 -18.06
CA ARG A 167 9.19 13.77 -18.93
C ARG A 167 8.36 12.78 -19.74
N THR A 168 8.47 11.48 -19.49
CA THR A 168 7.67 10.45 -20.16
C THR A 168 7.30 9.31 -19.20
N VAL A 169 6.18 8.62 -19.46
CA VAL A 169 5.76 7.39 -18.75
C VAL A 169 6.87 6.34 -18.75
N GLU A 170 7.56 6.17 -19.87
CA GLU A 170 8.69 5.24 -19.98
C GLU A 170 9.87 5.65 -19.09
N SER A 171 10.23 6.93 -19.06
CA SER A 171 11.34 7.41 -18.22
C SER A 171 10.98 7.39 -16.73
N LEU A 172 9.75 7.75 -16.36
CA LEU A 172 9.21 7.58 -15.00
C LEU A 172 9.33 6.11 -14.54
N LEU A 173 8.88 5.17 -15.37
CA LEU A 173 8.91 3.73 -15.09
C LEU A 173 10.33 3.14 -15.00
N LYS A 174 11.24 3.56 -15.89
CA LYS A 174 12.61 3.03 -15.95
C LYS A 174 13.55 3.66 -14.90
N GLN A 175 13.32 4.93 -14.55
CA GLN A 175 14.31 5.69 -13.77
C GLN A 175 13.96 5.80 -12.29
N LEU A 176 12.67 5.88 -11.90
CA LEU A 176 12.29 6.16 -10.52
C LEU A 176 12.03 4.87 -9.69
N PRO A 177 12.72 4.67 -8.56
CA PRO A 177 12.49 3.51 -7.70
C PRO A 177 11.08 3.52 -7.10
N GLY A 178 10.42 2.37 -7.11
CA GLY A 178 9.05 2.22 -6.58
C GLY A 178 7.93 2.72 -7.49
N VAL A 179 8.24 3.33 -8.64
CA VAL A 179 7.25 3.68 -9.67
C VAL A 179 6.96 2.45 -10.53
N GLY A 180 5.74 1.91 -10.39
CA GLY A 180 5.24 0.84 -11.25
C GLY A 180 4.47 1.37 -12.47
N ARG A 181 4.06 0.48 -13.37
CA ARG A 181 3.30 0.80 -14.60
C ARG A 181 2.09 1.70 -14.33
N TYR A 182 1.35 1.43 -13.25
CA TYR A 182 0.26 2.29 -12.76
C TYR A 182 0.72 3.73 -12.47
N THR A 183 1.66 3.90 -11.53
CA THR A 183 2.13 5.23 -11.10
C THR A 183 2.74 6.01 -12.25
N ALA A 184 3.50 5.35 -13.14
CA ALA A 184 4.06 5.99 -14.33
C ALA A 184 2.97 6.51 -15.28
N ALA A 185 1.91 5.72 -15.53
CA ALA A 185 0.79 6.10 -16.37
C ALA A 185 -0.09 7.20 -15.73
N ALA A 186 -0.36 7.11 -14.43
CA ALA A 186 -1.12 8.12 -13.69
C ALA A 186 -0.39 9.47 -13.68
N VAL A 187 0.89 9.49 -13.26
CA VAL A 187 1.71 10.72 -13.27
C VAL A 187 1.89 11.25 -14.70
N GLY A 188 2.16 10.38 -15.67
CA GLY A 188 2.37 10.78 -17.06
C GLY A 188 1.12 11.35 -17.75
N SER A 189 -0.06 10.81 -17.48
CA SER A 189 -1.31 11.35 -18.04
C SER A 189 -1.77 12.63 -17.33
N ILE A 190 -1.69 12.68 -15.99
CA ILE A 190 -2.16 13.82 -15.18
C ILE A 190 -1.20 15.01 -15.26
N ALA A 191 0.10 14.81 -15.04
CA ALA A 191 1.06 15.92 -14.97
C ALA A 191 1.65 16.29 -16.34
N LEU A 192 1.82 15.32 -17.24
CA LEU A 192 2.54 15.48 -18.51
C LEU A 192 1.64 15.39 -19.76
N GLY A 193 0.33 15.18 -19.60
CA GLY A 193 -0.63 15.08 -20.71
C GLY A 193 -0.41 13.89 -21.65
N GLN A 194 0.32 12.85 -21.23
CA GLN A 194 0.59 11.70 -22.10
C GLN A 194 -0.64 10.79 -22.24
N VAL A 195 -1.01 10.47 -23.48
CA VAL A 195 -2.14 9.61 -23.82
C VAL A 195 -1.82 8.14 -23.49
N THR A 196 -2.09 7.75 -22.25
CA THR A 196 -1.99 6.35 -21.78
C THR A 196 -3.02 6.09 -20.68
N GLY A 197 -3.63 4.91 -20.68
CA GLY A 197 -4.57 4.50 -19.62
C GLY A 197 -3.84 4.08 -18.34
N ALA A 198 -4.36 4.44 -17.16
CA ALA A 198 -3.72 4.16 -15.87
C ALA A 198 -4.51 3.16 -15.01
N VAL A 199 -4.13 1.87 -15.05
CA VAL A 199 -4.91 0.78 -14.42
C VAL A 199 -4.62 0.59 -12.94
N ASP A 200 -5.56 1.01 -12.09
CA ASP A 200 -5.57 0.77 -10.63
C ASP A 200 -6.62 -0.29 -10.21
N GLY A 201 -6.75 -0.54 -8.90
CA GLY A 201 -7.75 -1.48 -8.35
C GLY A 201 -9.21 -1.06 -8.55
N ASN A 202 -9.48 0.23 -8.78
CA ASN A 202 -10.78 0.74 -9.20
C ASN A 202 -11.00 0.49 -10.69
N LEU A 203 -10.03 0.81 -11.54
CA LEU A 203 -10.11 0.65 -12.99
C LEU A 203 -10.26 -0.82 -13.40
N ILE A 204 -9.53 -1.74 -12.78
CA ILE A 204 -9.71 -3.20 -12.95
C ILE A 204 -11.18 -3.58 -12.74
N ARG A 205 -11.83 -3.08 -11.68
CA ARG A 205 -13.23 -3.39 -11.37
C ARG A 205 -14.21 -2.77 -12.36
N VAL A 206 -13.97 -1.52 -12.77
CA VAL A 206 -14.79 -0.84 -13.78
C VAL A 206 -14.71 -1.58 -15.12
N LEU A 207 -13.51 -1.83 -15.63
CA LEU A 207 -13.28 -2.50 -16.92
C LEU A 207 -13.78 -3.95 -16.93
N CYS A 208 -13.52 -4.73 -15.88
CA CYS A 208 -14.07 -6.09 -15.77
C CYS A 208 -15.61 -6.10 -15.78
N ARG A 209 -16.28 -5.05 -15.26
CA ARG A 209 -17.74 -4.94 -15.34
C ARG A 209 -18.22 -4.43 -16.70
N LEU A 210 -17.57 -3.41 -17.26
CA LEU A 210 -17.93 -2.85 -18.57
C LEU A 210 -17.89 -3.91 -19.67
N ARG A 211 -16.86 -4.76 -19.68
CA ARG A 211 -16.67 -5.82 -20.69
C ARG A 211 -16.79 -7.25 -20.15
N ALA A 212 -17.44 -7.41 -19.00
CA ALA A 212 -17.79 -8.70 -18.37
C ALA A 212 -16.63 -9.72 -18.35
N ILE A 213 -15.42 -9.27 -17.97
CA ILE A 213 -14.22 -10.11 -17.88
C ILE A 213 -14.29 -10.90 -16.57
N GLY A 214 -14.44 -12.22 -16.69
CA GLY A 214 -14.71 -13.14 -15.59
C GLY A 214 -13.52 -13.99 -15.13
N ALA A 215 -12.46 -14.06 -15.92
CA ALA A 215 -11.22 -14.72 -15.51
C ALA A 215 -10.53 -13.99 -14.35
N ASP A 216 -9.53 -14.63 -13.73
CA ASP A 216 -8.76 -14.07 -12.62
C ASP A 216 -8.13 -12.72 -13.00
N SER A 217 -8.58 -11.65 -12.33
CA SER A 217 -8.10 -10.27 -12.52
C SER A 217 -6.62 -10.04 -12.14
N THR A 218 -5.94 -11.04 -11.59
CA THR A 218 -4.49 -11.05 -11.30
C THR A 218 -3.68 -11.88 -12.30
N SER A 219 -4.34 -12.57 -13.25
CA SER A 219 -3.64 -13.32 -14.30
C SER A 219 -2.95 -12.38 -15.32
N PRO A 220 -1.82 -12.78 -15.93
CA PRO A 220 -1.14 -11.96 -16.94
C PRO A 220 -2.02 -11.62 -18.15
N ALA A 221 -2.81 -12.59 -18.63
CA ALA A 221 -3.68 -12.42 -19.79
C ALA A 221 -4.79 -11.37 -19.53
N VAL A 222 -5.46 -11.44 -18.37
CA VAL A 222 -6.44 -10.42 -17.99
C VAL A 222 -5.77 -9.08 -17.71
N THR A 223 -4.59 -9.07 -17.08
CA THR A 223 -3.84 -7.84 -16.81
C THR A 223 -3.55 -7.08 -18.11
N GLU A 224 -2.95 -7.73 -19.13
CA GLU A 224 -2.68 -7.06 -20.40
C GLU A 224 -3.95 -6.71 -21.18
N ALA A 225 -5.02 -7.51 -21.10
CA ALA A 225 -6.31 -7.15 -21.69
C ALA A 225 -6.86 -5.85 -21.07
N LEU A 226 -6.82 -5.70 -19.74
CA LEU A 226 -7.27 -4.51 -19.03
C LEU A 226 -6.42 -3.27 -19.37
N TRP A 227 -5.10 -3.42 -19.50
CA TRP A 227 -4.22 -2.35 -19.96
C TRP A 227 -4.46 -1.97 -21.42
N SER A 228 -4.76 -2.95 -22.29
CA SER A 228 -5.14 -2.69 -23.68
C SER A 228 -6.45 -1.88 -23.74
N LEU A 229 -7.49 -2.31 -23.03
CA LEU A 229 -8.77 -1.60 -22.94
C LEU A 229 -8.60 -0.16 -22.40
N ALA A 230 -7.78 0.04 -21.36
CA ALA A 230 -7.51 1.36 -20.83
C ALA A 230 -6.82 2.28 -21.87
N ASN A 231 -5.89 1.75 -22.68
CA ASN A 231 -5.25 2.50 -23.77
C ASN A 231 -6.16 2.72 -24.99
N THR A 232 -7.12 1.83 -25.26
CA THR A 232 -8.17 2.07 -26.27
C THR A 232 -9.11 3.20 -25.83
N LEU A 233 -9.47 3.22 -24.54
CA LEU A 233 -10.46 4.14 -23.99
C LEU A 233 -9.93 5.53 -23.65
N VAL A 234 -8.67 5.66 -23.23
CA VAL A 234 -8.12 6.94 -22.76
C VAL A 234 -8.36 8.05 -23.76
N ASP A 235 -8.85 9.18 -23.27
CA ASP A 235 -9.15 10.33 -24.11
C ASP A 235 -7.86 10.97 -24.66
N PRO A 236 -7.77 11.30 -25.96
CA PRO A 236 -6.56 11.86 -26.55
C PRO A 236 -6.33 13.33 -26.20
N GLU A 237 -7.37 14.09 -25.82
CA GLU A 237 -7.27 15.51 -25.47
C GLU A 237 -7.13 15.71 -23.95
N ARG A 238 -7.84 14.90 -23.16
CA ARG A 238 -7.89 14.96 -21.70
C ARG A 238 -7.48 13.63 -21.03
N PRO A 239 -6.29 13.07 -21.32
CA PRO A 239 -5.91 11.73 -20.82
C PRO A 239 -5.81 11.67 -19.29
N GLY A 240 -5.32 12.74 -18.65
CA GLY A 240 -5.26 12.86 -17.19
C GLY A 240 -6.64 12.84 -16.55
N ASP A 241 -7.57 13.66 -17.04
CA ASP A 241 -8.94 13.71 -16.51
C ASP A 241 -9.69 12.41 -16.78
N PHE A 242 -9.53 11.80 -17.97
CA PHE A 242 -10.16 10.52 -18.27
C PHE A 242 -9.74 9.42 -17.28
N ASN A 243 -8.44 9.31 -17.00
CA ASN A 243 -7.93 8.35 -16.03
C ASN A 243 -8.49 8.62 -14.63
N GLN A 244 -8.49 9.88 -14.18
CA GLN A 244 -9.07 10.27 -12.90
C GLN A 244 -10.58 10.01 -12.83
N ALA A 245 -11.30 10.27 -13.92
CA ALA A 245 -12.74 10.03 -14.04
C ALA A 245 -13.09 8.56 -13.90
N MET A 246 -12.34 7.65 -14.55
CA MET A 246 -12.57 6.22 -14.39
C MET A 246 -12.25 5.74 -12.96
N MET A 247 -11.21 6.29 -12.33
CA MET A 247 -10.88 5.98 -10.92
C MET A 247 -11.97 6.48 -9.96
N GLU A 248 -12.46 7.71 -10.17
CA GLU A 248 -13.54 8.36 -9.43
C GLU A 248 -14.86 7.56 -9.58
N LEU A 249 -15.18 7.13 -10.81
CA LEU A 249 -16.32 6.27 -11.12
C LEU A 249 -16.25 4.96 -10.33
N GLY A 250 -15.08 4.31 -10.33
CA GLY A 250 -14.86 3.11 -9.53
C GLY A 250 -14.99 3.37 -8.03
N ALA A 251 -14.45 4.48 -7.53
CA ALA A 251 -14.45 4.84 -6.12
C ALA A 251 -15.84 5.18 -5.56
N ARG A 252 -16.69 5.89 -6.33
CA ARG A 252 -17.98 6.43 -5.85
C ARG A 252 -19.22 5.71 -6.36
N VAL A 253 -19.21 5.18 -7.58
CA VAL A 253 -20.41 4.66 -8.26
C VAL A 253 -20.31 3.15 -8.47
N CYS A 254 -19.27 2.72 -9.18
CA CYS A 254 -19.00 1.32 -9.48
C CYS A 254 -18.22 0.66 -8.33
N THR A 255 -18.74 0.78 -7.10
CA THR A 255 -18.10 0.34 -5.84
C THR A 255 -17.95 -1.19 -5.73
N PRO A 256 -17.08 -1.70 -4.83
CA PRO A 256 -16.93 -3.15 -4.64
C PRO A 256 -18.22 -3.86 -4.23
N LYS A 257 -18.98 -3.28 -3.30
CA LYS A 257 -20.27 -3.76 -2.80
C LYS A 257 -21.35 -2.70 -3.03
N GLY A 258 -22.53 -3.11 -3.48
CA GLY A 258 -23.68 -2.23 -3.72
C GLY A 258 -23.40 -1.10 -4.73
N PRO A 259 -22.95 -1.41 -5.97
CA PRO A 259 -22.68 -0.39 -6.98
C PRO A 259 -23.97 0.32 -7.43
N LEU A 260 -23.87 1.64 -7.58
CA LEU A 260 -24.98 2.53 -7.94
C LEU A 260 -25.23 2.52 -9.45
N CYS A 261 -25.54 1.36 -10.02
CA CYS A 261 -25.66 1.18 -11.47
C CYS A 261 -26.68 2.13 -12.13
N SER A 262 -27.77 2.46 -11.44
CA SER A 262 -28.79 3.43 -11.90
C SER A 262 -28.28 4.87 -12.03
N GLN A 263 -27.17 5.21 -11.36
CA GLN A 263 -26.52 6.52 -11.39
C GLN A 263 -25.21 6.49 -12.21
N CYS A 264 -24.92 5.39 -12.90
CA CYS A 264 -23.67 5.23 -13.64
C CYS A 264 -23.74 5.98 -14.98
N PRO A 265 -22.86 6.97 -15.25
CA PRO A 265 -22.90 7.76 -16.49
C PRO A 265 -22.67 6.90 -17.74
N VAL A 266 -21.92 5.81 -17.60
CA VAL A 266 -21.56 4.87 -18.68
C VAL A 266 -22.35 3.54 -18.58
N GLN A 267 -23.55 3.55 -17.97
CA GLN A 267 -24.38 2.36 -17.79
C GLN A 267 -24.69 1.65 -19.12
N SER A 268 -24.98 2.41 -20.18
CA SER A 268 -25.29 1.91 -21.53
C SER A 268 -24.20 1.00 -22.10
N HIS A 269 -22.94 1.24 -21.75
CA HIS A 269 -21.78 0.50 -22.24
C HIS A 269 -21.47 -0.77 -21.41
N CYS A 270 -22.22 -1.02 -20.33
CA CYS A 270 -21.85 -2.02 -19.32
C CYS A 270 -22.45 -3.40 -19.59
N HIS A 271 -21.67 -4.32 -20.17
CA HIS A 271 -22.08 -5.69 -20.47
C HIS A 271 -22.57 -6.45 -19.23
N SER A 272 -21.96 -6.23 -18.06
CA SER A 272 -22.39 -6.88 -16.82
C SER A 272 -23.76 -6.41 -16.35
N PHE A 273 -24.03 -5.10 -16.45
CA PHE A 273 -25.36 -4.55 -16.14
C PHE A 273 -26.40 -5.06 -17.14
N HIS A 274 -26.02 -5.14 -18.42
CA HIS A 274 -26.86 -5.69 -19.46
C HIS A 274 -27.28 -7.14 -19.19
N LYS A 275 -26.33 -8.03 -18.83
CA LYS A 275 -26.64 -9.43 -18.49
C LYS A 275 -27.60 -9.54 -17.29
N VAL A 276 -27.42 -8.71 -16.26
CA VAL A 276 -28.36 -8.62 -15.11
C VAL A 276 -29.75 -8.21 -15.58
N HIS A 277 -29.87 -7.12 -16.35
CA HIS A 277 -31.15 -6.58 -16.78
C HIS A 277 -31.91 -7.56 -17.70
N VAL A 278 -31.22 -8.16 -18.69
CA VAL A 278 -31.79 -9.18 -19.57
C VAL A 278 -32.29 -10.40 -18.77
N LYS A 279 -31.58 -10.82 -17.71
CA LYS A 279 -32.01 -11.94 -16.87
C LYS A 279 -33.20 -11.57 -15.97
N GLN A 280 -33.23 -10.34 -15.44
CA GLN A 280 -34.39 -9.82 -14.72
C GLN A 280 -35.63 -9.74 -15.62
N GLU A 281 -35.50 -9.26 -16.86
CA GLU A 281 -36.58 -9.27 -17.86
C GLU A 281 -37.02 -10.69 -18.21
N LYS A 282 -36.09 -11.64 -18.43
CA LYS A 282 -36.44 -13.05 -18.69
C LYS A 282 -37.23 -13.64 -17.52
N ASN A 283 -36.87 -13.32 -16.28
CA ASN A 283 -37.58 -13.78 -15.09
C ASN A 283 -38.95 -13.12 -14.93
N SER A 284 -39.09 -11.82 -15.16
CA SER A 284 -40.39 -11.13 -15.10
C SER A 284 -41.33 -11.58 -16.22
N ARG A 285 -40.83 -11.80 -17.45
CA ARG A 285 -41.62 -12.39 -18.56
C ARG A 285 -42.14 -13.79 -18.25
N LYS A 286 -41.36 -14.63 -17.55
CA LYS A 286 -41.81 -15.96 -17.06
C LYS A 286 -42.94 -15.87 -16.03
N LEU A 287 -42.97 -14.81 -15.22
CA LEU A 287 -43.98 -14.59 -14.18
C LEU A 287 -45.24 -13.89 -14.70
N LEU A 288 -45.11 -12.97 -15.68
CA LEU A 288 -46.18 -12.07 -16.12
C LEU A 288 -46.88 -12.46 -17.42
N GLY A 289 -46.38 -13.46 -18.16
CA GLY A 289 -47.09 -14.04 -19.31
C GLY A 289 -47.23 -13.12 -20.53
N LYS A 290 -46.19 -13.07 -21.37
CA LYS A 290 -46.09 -12.37 -22.68
C LYS A 290 -46.19 -10.84 -22.65
N GLN A 291 -45.09 -10.18 -23.05
CA GLN A 291 -45.12 -9.01 -23.93
C GLN A 291 -43.95 -9.08 -24.92
N ASP A 292 -44.21 -8.81 -26.20
CA ASP A 292 -43.20 -8.78 -27.26
C ASP A 292 -42.41 -7.47 -27.23
N ARG A 293 -41.41 -7.41 -26.34
CA ARG A 293 -40.29 -6.49 -26.47
C ARG A 293 -39.10 -7.19 -27.11
N LYS A 294 -38.62 -6.63 -28.23
CA LYS A 294 -37.40 -7.03 -28.95
C LYS A 294 -36.27 -7.21 -27.94
N LEU A 295 -35.69 -8.41 -27.88
CA LEU A 295 -34.54 -8.67 -27.02
C LEU A 295 -33.35 -7.86 -27.58
N SER A 296 -32.57 -7.26 -26.69
CA SER A 296 -31.39 -6.49 -27.03
C SER A 296 -30.35 -7.33 -27.77
N SER A 297 -29.71 -6.74 -28.77
CA SER A 297 -28.83 -7.43 -29.73
C SER A 297 -27.37 -7.60 -29.27
N LEU A 298 -27.09 -7.50 -27.97
CA LEU A 298 -25.77 -7.79 -27.45
C LEU A 298 -25.59 -9.32 -27.31
N PRO A 299 -24.47 -9.90 -27.81
CA PRO A 299 -24.17 -11.32 -27.62
C PRO A 299 -24.15 -11.71 -26.14
N ASP A 300 -24.48 -12.95 -25.79
CA ASP A 300 -24.30 -13.41 -24.42
C ASP A 300 -22.82 -13.77 -24.19
N ILE A 301 -22.31 -13.56 -22.97
CA ILE A 301 -20.99 -14.08 -22.57
C ILE A 301 -20.93 -15.60 -22.69
N GLU A 302 -22.08 -16.28 -22.60
CA GLU A 302 -22.21 -17.72 -22.80
C GLU A 302 -21.82 -18.13 -24.23
N ASP A 303 -22.16 -17.34 -25.26
CA ASP A 303 -21.73 -17.59 -26.65
C ASP A 303 -20.20 -17.52 -26.79
N CYS A 304 -19.57 -16.59 -26.06
CA CYS A 304 -18.12 -16.46 -25.99
C CYS A 304 -17.46 -17.60 -25.19
N ALA A 305 -18.05 -18.01 -24.06
CA ALA A 305 -17.53 -19.09 -23.22
C ALA A 305 -17.61 -20.45 -23.91
N ASN A 306 -18.67 -20.70 -24.68
CA ASN A 306 -18.87 -21.93 -25.46
C ASN A 306 -17.81 -22.14 -26.57
N SER A 307 -17.05 -21.10 -26.94
CA SER A 307 -15.89 -21.24 -27.84
C SER A 307 -14.68 -21.94 -27.19
N GLY A 308 -14.71 -22.19 -25.87
CA GLY A 308 -13.73 -22.98 -25.11
C GLY A 308 -12.31 -22.42 -25.03
N THR A 309 -12.03 -21.30 -25.72
CA THR A 309 -10.67 -20.80 -25.97
C THR A 309 -10.42 -19.39 -25.43
N CYS A 310 -11.45 -18.71 -24.91
CA CYS A 310 -11.32 -17.33 -24.43
C CYS A 310 -10.68 -17.26 -23.03
N PRO A 311 -9.48 -16.64 -22.87
CA PRO A 311 -8.80 -16.53 -21.57
C PRO A 311 -9.40 -15.45 -20.65
N LEU A 312 -10.48 -14.77 -21.07
CA LEU A 312 -11.15 -13.69 -20.33
C LEU A 312 -12.52 -14.10 -19.75
N CYS A 313 -13.08 -15.23 -20.20
CA CYS A 313 -14.34 -15.76 -19.70
C CYS A 313 -14.24 -16.24 -18.25
N PRO A 314 -15.34 -16.21 -17.47
CA PRO A 314 -15.39 -16.81 -16.14
C PRO A 314 -15.21 -18.33 -16.21
N SER A 315 -14.48 -18.90 -15.25
CA SER A 315 -14.29 -20.34 -15.07
C SER A 315 -15.37 -21.00 -14.21
N GLU A 316 -16.03 -20.24 -13.34
CA GLU A 316 -17.08 -20.72 -12.43
C GLU A 316 -18.44 -20.15 -12.89
N PRO A 317 -19.59 -20.78 -12.56
CA PRO A 317 -20.90 -20.30 -13.00
C PRO A 317 -21.23 -18.89 -12.49
N TRP A 318 -22.23 -18.26 -13.11
CA TRP A 318 -22.75 -16.95 -12.71
C TRP A 318 -23.67 -17.08 -11.49
N ASP A 319 -23.45 -16.24 -10.46
CA ASP A 319 -24.32 -16.14 -9.29
C ASP A 319 -25.33 -14.99 -9.44
N ASP A 320 -26.63 -15.31 -9.43
CA ASP A 320 -27.69 -14.32 -9.56
C ASP A 320 -27.84 -13.39 -8.36
N ALA A 321 -27.45 -13.81 -7.16
CA ALA A 321 -27.52 -12.98 -5.96
C ALA A 321 -26.51 -11.83 -5.98
N LEU A 322 -25.37 -12.01 -6.68
CA LEU A 322 -24.31 -11.00 -6.78
C LEU A 322 -24.58 -9.96 -7.87
N GLY A 323 -25.29 -10.33 -8.94
CA GLY A 323 -25.48 -9.46 -10.11
C GLY A 323 -24.15 -9.00 -10.70
N VAL A 324 -23.98 -7.69 -10.95
CA VAL A 324 -22.70 -7.14 -11.47
C VAL A 324 -21.50 -7.34 -10.53
N GLN A 325 -21.73 -7.73 -9.27
CA GLN A 325 -20.67 -8.02 -8.29
C GLN A 325 -20.01 -9.38 -8.52
N ASN A 326 -20.48 -10.19 -9.49
CA ASN A 326 -19.73 -11.31 -10.07
C ASN A 326 -18.35 -10.91 -10.59
N PHE A 327 -18.13 -9.61 -10.88
CA PHE A 327 -16.88 -9.08 -11.41
C PHE A 327 -16.30 -7.94 -10.55
N PRO A 328 -14.97 -7.82 -10.45
CA PRO A 328 -13.95 -8.74 -10.97
C PRO A 328 -13.81 -9.97 -10.07
N ARG A 329 -13.54 -11.14 -10.68
CA ARG A 329 -13.19 -12.34 -9.90
C ARG A 329 -11.75 -12.26 -9.41
N LYS A 330 -11.55 -12.75 -8.19
CA LYS A 330 -10.27 -12.73 -7.47
C LYS A 330 -10.06 -14.05 -6.76
N PRO A 331 -8.84 -14.61 -6.78
CA PRO A 331 -8.54 -15.84 -6.08
C PRO A 331 -8.65 -15.66 -4.56
N ALA A 332 -8.94 -16.75 -3.86
CA ALA A 332 -8.91 -16.77 -2.41
C ALA A 332 -7.52 -16.34 -1.90
N LYS A 333 -7.49 -15.40 -0.94
CA LYS A 333 -6.22 -14.94 -0.35
C LYS A 333 -5.63 -16.05 0.53
N LYS A 334 -4.33 -16.28 0.40
CA LYS A 334 -3.57 -17.13 1.33
C LYS A 334 -3.65 -16.55 2.76
N PRO A 335 -3.72 -17.39 3.80
CA PRO A 335 -3.72 -16.90 5.18
C PRO A 335 -2.41 -16.16 5.51
N PRO A 336 -2.45 -15.05 6.27
CA PRO A 336 -1.26 -14.39 6.80
C PRO A 336 -0.43 -15.33 7.68
N ARG A 337 0.89 -15.10 7.73
CA ARG A 337 1.75 -15.78 8.71
C ARG A 337 1.42 -15.30 10.12
N VAL A 338 1.61 -16.14 11.12
CA VAL A 338 1.51 -15.75 12.54
C VAL A 338 2.92 -15.69 13.11
N GLU A 339 3.25 -14.58 13.77
CA GLU A 339 4.59 -14.31 14.31
C GLU A 339 4.43 -13.79 15.76
N GLN A 340 5.27 -14.27 16.69
CA GLN A 340 5.30 -13.75 18.07
C GLN A 340 6.65 -13.09 18.35
N THR A 341 6.67 -12.01 19.13
CA THR A 341 7.88 -11.21 19.37
C THR A 341 7.97 -10.79 20.83
N LEU A 342 8.99 -11.27 21.55
CA LEU A 342 9.28 -10.82 22.90
C LEU A 342 9.82 -9.39 22.83
N THR A 343 9.21 -8.46 23.56
CA THR A 343 9.55 -7.03 23.49
C THR A 343 9.75 -6.49 24.90
N CYS A 344 10.77 -5.66 25.12
CA CYS A 344 11.04 -5.07 26.43
C CYS A 344 10.95 -3.54 26.40
N VAL A 345 10.05 -2.99 27.21
CA VAL A 345 10.01 -1.56 27.55
C VAL A 345 11.07 -1.33 28.63
N VAL A 346 12.25 -0.87 28.21
CA VAL A 346 13.36 -0.53 29.11
C VAL A 346 13.26 0.96 29.46
N ILE A 347 13.27 1.26 30.75
CA ILE A 347 12.96 2.60 31.29
C ILE A 347 14.07 3.03 32.25
N ARG A 348 14.39 4.32 32.29
CA ARG A 348 15.22 4.93 33.34
C ARG A 348 14.63 6.28 33.77
N PRO A 349 14.95 6.76 34.99
CA PRO A 349 14.73 8.15 35.35
C PRO A 349 15.55 9.06 34.42
N GLY A 350 14.91 10.00 33.73
CA GLY A 350 15.54 11.03 32.92
C GLY A 350 15.79 12.33 33.66
N GLU A 351 16.38 13.30 32.95
CA GLU A 351 16.54 14.66 33.48
C GLU A 351 15.16 15.31 33.77
N GLY A 352 15.07 16.06 34.86
CA GLY A 352 13.81 16.68 35.30
C GLY A 352 12.78 15.73 35.95
N GLY A 353 13.06 14.42 36.02
CA GLY A 353 12.20 13.44 36.69
C GLY A 353 11.08 12.85 35.82
N GLU A 354 11.12 13.04 34.50
CA GLU A 354 10.33 12.24 33.56
C GLU A 354 11.03 10.91 33.24
N ASP A 355 10.25 9.86 32.97
CA ASP A 355 10.79 8.58 32.50
C ASP A 355 11.28 8.67 31.04
N GLU A 356 12.48 8.15 30.80
CA GLU A 356 13.03 7.93 29.47
C GLU A 356 12.96 6.47 29.05
N PHE A 357 12.69 6.25 27.76
CA PHE A 357 12.49 4.95 27.14
C PHE A 357 13.64 4.63 26.19
N LEU A 358 14.22 3.42 26.30
CA LEU A 358 15.20 2.96 25.32
C LEU A 358 14.49 2.51 24.04
N LEU A 359 14.78 3.19 22.94
CA LEU A 359 14.36 2.80 21.61
C LEU A 359 15.59 2.41 20.78
N THR A 360 15.35 1.55 19.79
CA THR A 360 16.36 1.09 18.83
C THR A 360 15.85 1.32 17.42
N GLN A 361 16.72 1.81 16.53
CA GLN A 361 16.33 2.08 15.15
C GLN A 361 16.46 0.81 14.31
N ARG A 362 15.37 0.44 13.62
CA ARG A 362 15.34 -0.71 12.72
C ARG A 362 16.26 -0.49 11.51
N PRO A 363 16.89 -1.55 10.96
CA PRO A 363 17.71 -1.43 9.75
C PRO A 363 16.98 -0.75 8.60
N ASN A 364 17.71 -0.04 7.73
CA ASN A 364 17.17 0.68 6.57
C ASN A 364 16.66 -0.25 5.43
N LYS A 365 16.44 -1.54 5.71
CA LYS A 365 15.89 -2.56 4.80
C LYS A 365 14.97 -3.51 5.59
N GLY A 366 13.94 -4.04 4.92
CA GLY A 366 12.99 -5.00 5.51
C GLY A 366 11.71 -4.36 6.05
N LEU A 367 11.00 -5.12 6.91
CA LEU A 367 9.75 -4.67 7.53
C LEU A 367 10.01 -3.47 8.45
N LEU A 368 9.19 -2.41 8.32
CA LEU A 368 9.27 -1.17 9.13
C LEU A 368 10.67 -0.53 9.13
N ALA A 369 11.36 -0.55 7.99
CA ALA A 369 12.73 -0.07 7.84
C ALA A 369 12.94 1.39 8.31
N GLY A 370 13.96 1.63 9.13
CA GLY A 370 14.31 2.96 9.65
C GLY A 370 13.33 3.53 10.69
N LEU A 371 12.35 2.76 11.18
CA LEU A 371 11.50 3.17 12.30
C LEU A 371 12.16 2.85 13.65
N TRP A 372 11.77 3.60 14.68
CA TRP A 372 12.13 3.32 16.05
C TRP A 372 11.21 2.24 16.66
N GLU A 373 11.79 1.36 17.48
CA GLU A 373 11.07 0.34 18.24
C GLU A 373 11.77 -0.03 19.56
N PHE A 374 11.00 -0.60 20.49
CA PHE A 374 11.55 -1.18 21.70
C PHE A 374 12.47 -2.38 21.39
N PRO A 375 13.53 -2.63 22.18
CA PRO A 375 14.33 -3.84 22.09
C PRO A 375 13.46 -5.10 22.06
N ASN A 376 13.64 -5.94 21.04
CA ASN A 376 12.76 -7.08 20.79
C ASN A 376 13.48 -8.25 20.11
N LEU A 377 12.87 -9.43 20.24
CA LEU A 377 13.35 -10.70 19.72
C LEU A 377 12.18 -11.50 19.13
N LEU A 378 12.29 -11.92 17.86
CA LEU A 378 11.34 -12.85 17.25
C LEU A 378 11.39 -14.20 17.98
N LEU A 379 10.24 -14.75 18.35
CA LEU A 379 10.17 -16.01 19.08
C LEU A 379 10.33 -17.23 18.16
N GLU A 380 11.09 -18.21 18.65
CA GLU A 380 11.30 -19.50 18.00
C GLU A 380 10.55 -20.59 18.76
N GLU A 381 9.67 -21.33 18.07
CA GLU A 381 8.81 -22.38 18.66
C GLU A 381 9.58 -23.46 19.45
N LYS A 382 10.86 -23.68 19.14
CA LYS A 382 11.71 -24.72 19.74
C LYS A 382 12.58 -24.24 20.90
N SER A 383 12.51 -22.96 21.27
CA SER A 383 13.32 -22.37 22.35
C SER A 383 12.46 -22.09 23.58
N SER A 384 13.04 -22.23 24.78
CA SER A 384 12.32 -22.00 26.03
C SER A 384 12.27 -20.51 26.41
N ASP A 385 11.20 -20.09 27.10
CA ASP A 385 11.01 -18.71 27.60
C ASP A 385 12.28 -18.15 28.26
N LEU A 386 12.90 -18.93 29.17
CA LEU A 386 14.12 -18.56 29.86
C LEU A 386 15.29 -18.27 28.90
N LYS A 387 15.46 -19.06 27.83
CA LYS A 387 16.51 -18.85 26.82
C LYS A 387 16.23 -17.59 25.99
N GLN A 388 14.98 -17.38 25.58
CA GLN A 388 14.56 -16.22 24.80
C GLN A 388 14.69 -14.91 25.59
N ARG A 389 14.28 -14.91 26.87
CA ARG A 389 14.47 -13.78 27.79
C ARG A 389 15.94 -13.47 28.05
N ARG A 390 16.78 -14.49 28.25
CA ARG A 390 18.25 -14.31 28.34
C ARG A 390 18.84 -13.70 27.09
N ALA A 391 18.41 -14.15 25.90
CA ALA A 391 18.86 -13.60 24.63
C ALA A 391 18.45 -12.11 24.47
N LEU A 392 17.22 -11.74 24.88
CA LEU A 392 16.78 -10.35 24.87
C LEU A 392 17.56 -9.48 25.88
N CYS A 393 17.80 -9.97 27.11
CA CYS A 393 18.67 -9.29 28.07
C CYS A 393 20.09 -9.10 27.52
N ALA A 394 20.67 -10.10 26.86
CA ALA A 394 21.99 -9.99 26.24
C ALA A 394 22.04 -8.92 25.14
N GLN A 395 20.98 -8.79 24.32
CA GLN A 395 20.89 -7.71 23.33
C GLN A 395 20.79 -6.32 23.96
N ILE A 396 20.03 -6.15 25.05
CA ILE A 396 19.92 -4.86 25.75
C ILE A 396 21.26 -4.52 26.43
N ASN A 397 21.90 -5.50 27.07
CA ASN A 397 23.21 -5.33 27.71
C ASN A 397 24.29 -4.91 26.70
N GLY A 398 24.32 -5.52 25.51
CA GLY A 398 25.23 -5.11 24.43
C GLY A 398 24.96 -3.71 23.85
N LYS A 399 23.84 -3.07 24.19
CA LYS A 399 23.50 -1.69 23.78
C LYS A 399 23.75 -0.64 24.85
N LEU A 400 23.66 -1.01 26.13
CA LEU A 400 23.80 -0.08 27.26
C LEU A 400 25.06 -0.30 28.11
N GLY A 401 25.82 -1.38 27.87
CA GLY A 401 26.89 -1.81 28.79
C GLY A 401 26.39 -2.33 30.14
N THR A 402 25.10 -2.64 30.27
CA THR A 402 24.46 -3.04 31.54
C THR A 402 24.58 -4.54 31.83
N HIS A 403 24.21 -4.93 33.06
CA HIS A 403 24.08 -6.33 33.47
C HIS A 403 22.64 -6.69 33.89
N LEU A 404 21.70 -6.61 32.94
CA LEU A 404 20.35 -7.13 33.10
C LEU A 404 20.34 -8.66 33.07
N THR A 405 19.58 -9.26 33.99
CA THR A 405 19.24 -10.68 34.02
C THR A 405 17.75 -10.88 33.77
N GLU A 406 17.38 -12.06 33.29
CA GLU A 406 16.01 -12.37 32.86
C GLU A 406 14.96 -12.25 33.98
N GLY A 407 15.40 -12.40 35.24
CA GLY A 407 14.54 -12.27 36.43
C GLY A 407 14.11 -10.84 36.74
N LEU A 408 14.76 -9.82 36.16
CA LEU A 408 14.36 -8.42 36.28
C LEU A 408 13.25 -8.02 35.28
N LEU A 409 13.01 -8.83 34.24
CA LEU A 409 11.95 -8.57 33.27
C LEU A 409 10.58 -8.87 33.88
N GLN A 410 9.76 -7.83 34.05
CA GLN A 410 8.38 -7.94 34.51
C GLN A 410 7.45 -8.10 33.30
N TYR A 411 6.66 -9.17 33.24
CA TYR A 411 5.62 -9.33 32.23
C TYR A 411 4.55 -8.25 32.38
N VAL A 412 4.14 -7.65 31.26
CA VAL A 412 3.14 -6.56 31.20
C VAL A 412 1.85 -7.04 30.53
N GLY A 413 1.96 -7.79 29.43
CA GLY A 413 0.80 -8.28 28.66
C GLY A 413 1.15 -8.62 27.22
N GLU A 414 0.12 -8.76 26.37
CA GLU A 414 0.27 -9.00 24.93
C GLU A 414 -0.39 -7.90 24.09
N VAL A 415 0.23 -7.58 22.95
CA VAL A 415 -0.32 -6.63 21.96
C VAL A 415 -0.39 -7.30 20.60
N VAL A 416 -1.61 -7.43 20.06
CA VAL A 416 -1.83 -7.92 18.68
C VAL A 416 -1.79 -6.75 17.68
N HIS A 417 -0.98 -6.93 16.63
CA HIS A 417 -0.85 -6.01 15.50
C HIS A 417 -0.92 -6.78 14.18
N ILE A 418 -1.80 -6.33 13.28
CA ILE A 418 -2.12 -7.02 12.04
C ILE A 418 -1.53 -6.23 10.87
N PHE A 419 -0.63 -6.87 10.14
CA PHE A 419 -0.19 -6.48 8.80
C PHE A 419 -0.92 -7.34 7.77
N SER A 420 -0.99 -6.87 6.52
CA SER A 420 -1.69 -7.53 5.42
C SER A 420 -1.17 -8.94 5.07
N HIS A 421 0.00 -9.34 5.59
CA HIS A 421 0.65 -10.64 5.37
C HIS A 421 1.24 -11.28 6.64
N ILE A 422 1.17 -10.60 7.80
CA ILE A 422 1.70 -11.05 9.10
C ILE A 422 0.70 -10.65 10.19
N HIS A 423 0.30 -11.60 11.03
CA HIS A 423 -0.37 -11.36 12.30
C HIS A 423 0.69 -11.44 13.40
N GLN A 424 1.10 -10.30 13.94
CA GLN A 424 2.17 -10.21 14.94
C GLN A 424 1.58 -10.04 16.34
N THR A 425 2.04 -10.84 17.30
CA THR A 425 1.76 -10.66 18.73
C THR A 425 3.04 -10.28 19.46
N TYR A 426 3.07 -9.07 20.02
CA TYR A 426 4.17 -8.64 20.90
C TYR A 426 3.89 -9.14 22.33
N VAL A 427 4.80 -9.94 22.87
CA VAL A 427 4.81 -10.38 24.28
C VAL A 427 5.61 -9.35 25.07
N VAL A 428 4.92 -8.46 25.78
CA VAL A 428 5.51 -7.25 26.36
C VAL A 428 6.00 -7.53 27.78
N HIS A 429 7.28 -7.24 28.00
CA HIS A 429 7.91 -7.12 29.31
C HIS A 429 8.36 -5.69 29.55
N SER A 430 8.69 -5.36 30.79
CA SER A 430 9.27 -4.08 31.20
C SER A 430 10.41 -4.28 32.18
N VAL A 431 11.33 -3.32 32.23
CA VAL A 431 12.37 -3.23 33.27
C VAL A 431 12.72 -1.76 33.51
N CYS A 432 12.80 -1.37 34.78
CA CYS A 432 13.24 -0.04 35.21
C CYS A 432 14.68 -0.13 35.71
N LEU A 433 15.56 0.70 35.14
CA LEU A 433 16.97 0.81 35.49
C LEU A 433 17.14 1.81 36.64
N LYS A 434 18.14 1.57 37.49
CA LYS A 434 18.37 2.39 38.70
C LYS A 434 19.35 3.54 38.49
N ASP A 435 20.24 3.42 37.50
CA ASP A 435 21.26 4.43 37.19
C ASP A 435 20.86 5.25 35.94
N ALA A 436 20.99 6.56 36.05
CA ALA A 436 20.78 7.49 34.94
C ALA A 436 21.87 7.34 33.86
N ASP A 437 23.13 7.04 34.24
CA ASP A 437 24.31 7.00 33.37
C ASP A 437 24.42 5.73 32.50
N THR A 438 23.29 5.26 31.98
CA THR A 438 23.20 4.14 31.04
C THR A 438 23.44 4.60 29.59
N HIS A 439 24.67 5.02 29.32
CA HIS A 439 25.09 5.47 27.99
C HIS A 439 24.85 4.40 26.91
N THR A 440 24.26 4.82 25.79
CA THR A 440 24.08 3.99 24.60
C THR A 440 25.41 3.76 23.90
N GLN A 441 25.88 2.52 23.89
CA GLN A 441 27.14 2.11 23.23
C GLN A 441 26.99 1.94 21.71
N THR A 442 25.79 2.13 21.16
CA THR A 442 25.49 1.94 19.73
C THR A 442 24.70 3.12 19.18
N GLU A 443 25.12 3.68 18.05
CA GLU A 443 24.45 4.80 17.35
C GLU A 443 22.99 4.50 16.96
N ASN A 444 22.59 3.22 16.87
CA ASN A 444 21.21 2.80 16.58
C ASN A 444 20.35 2.55 17.82
N ALA A 445 20.72 3.10 18.97
CA ALA A 445 19.93 3.08 20.21
C ALA A 445 19.91 4.49 20.83
N GLN A 446 18.76 4.92 21.31
CA GLN A 446 18.58 6.24 21.89
C GLN A 446 17.56 6.19 23.03
N TRP A 447 17.81 7.01 24.06
CA TRP A 447 16.83 7.31 25.10
C TRP A 447 15.92 8.45 24.65
N LEU A 448 14.61 8.22 24.71
CA LEU A 448 13.59 9.22 24.35
C LEU A 448 12.71 9.50 25.56
N SER A 449 12.48 10.78 25.86
CA SER A 449 11.43 11.19 26.79
C SER A 449 10.05 10.76 26.30
N ARG A 450 9.06 10.82 27.18
CA ARG A 450 7.66 10.50 26.83
C ARG A 450 7.12 11.38 25.70
N SER A 451 7.48 12.65 25.65
CA SER A 451 7.10 13.58 24.57
C SER A 451 7.78 13.20 23.25
N ALA A 452 9.11 13.02 23.26
CA ALA A 452 9.87 12.62 22.08
C ALA A 452 9.38 11.28 21.48
N LEU A 453 9.00 10.31 22.31
CA LEU A 453 8.45 9.03 21.86
C LEU A 453 7.07 9.14 21.17
N GLN A 454 6.27 10.16 21.48
CA GLN A 454 4.98 10.38 20.81
C GLN A 454 5.16 10.92 19.37
N GLU A 455 6.19 11.76 19.19
CA GLU A 455 6.57 12.39 17.93
C GLU A 455 7.46 11.48 17.06
N ALA A 456 8.23 10.58 17.68
CA ALA A 456 9.12 9.64 17.00
C ALA A 456 8.40 8.78 15.95
N ALA A 457 9.14 8.45 14.89
CA ALA A 457 8.67 7.59 13.82
C ALA A 457 8.59 6.11 14.25
N VAL A 458 7.55 5.80 15.02
CA VAL A 458 7.27 4.46 15.56
C VAL A 458 6.05 3.81 14.88
N SER A 459 5.99 2.48 14.88
CA SER A 459 4.83 1.75 14.35
C SER A 459 3.58 1.92 15.23
N THR A 460 2.39 1.70 14.67
CA THR A 460 1.16 1.65 15.48
C THR A 460 1.13 0.45 16.44
N GLY A 461 1.95 -0.59 16.19
CA GLY A 461 2.26 -1.63 17.17
C GLY A 461 2.98 -1.06 18.40
N VAL A 462 4.06 -0.29 18.21
CA VAL A 462 4.80 0.36 19.30
C VAL A 462 3.89 1.33 20.07
N LYS A 463 3.07 2.15 19.39
CA LYS A 463 2.11 3.05 20.08
C LYS A 463 1.09 2.28 20.95
N LYS A 464 0.70 1.06 20.57
CA LYS A 464 -0.11 0.16 21.43
C LYS A 464 0.67 -0.41 22.61
N ILE A 465 1.97 -0.71 22.45
CA ILE A 465 2.83 -1.20 23.54
C ILE A 465 2.99 -0.13 24.62
N VAL A 466 3.24 1.12 24.24
CA VAL A 466 3.27 2.26 25.19
C VAL A 466 1.94 2.36 25.95
N LYS A 467 0.81 2.37 25.23
CA LYS A 467 -0.52 2.44 25.86
C LYS A 467 -0.82 1.26 26.81
N LEU A 468 -0.34 0.06 26.49
CA LEU A 468 -0.45 -1.10 27.38
C LEU A 468 0.40 -0.90 28.64
N TYR A 469 1.67 -0.50 28.50
CA TYR A 469 2.56 -0.21 29.62
C TYR A 469 1.94 0.82 30.57
N ASP A 470 1.51 1.97 30.04
CA ASP A 470 0.90 3.07 30.80
C ASP A 470 -0.31 2.61 31.63
N SER A 471 -1.13 1.71 31.07
CA SER A 471 -2.33 1.20 31.73
C SER A 471 -2.03 0.26 32.91
N VAL A 472 -0.89 -0.44 32.88
CA VAL A 472 -0.44 -1.33 33.96
C VAL A 472 0.33 -0.53 35.02
N ASP A 473 1.11 0.45 34.60
CA ASP A 473 1.95 1.24 35.51
C ASP A 473 1.12 2.22 36.36
N GLY A 474 0.12 2.89 35.76
CA GLY A 474 -0.85 3.70 36.51
C GLY A 474 -1.62 2.90 37.57
N GLN A 475 -1.86 1.61 37.34
CA GLN A 475 -2.46 0.72 38.35
C GLN A 475 -1.48 0.38 39.50
N LYS A 476 -0.18 0.23 39.22
CA LYS A 476 0.86 0.07 40.26
C LYS A 476 0.98 1.31 41.14
N GLU A 477 0.97 2.50 40.54
CA GLU A 477 0.94 3.76 41.27
C GLU A 477 -0.27 3.85 42.21
N GLN A 478 -1.47 3.60 41.68
CA GLN A 478 -2.72 3.78 42.42
C GLN A 478 -2.85 2.77 43.58
N THR A 479 -2.48 1.51 43.35
CA THR A 479 -2.40 0.50 44.42
C THR A 479 -1.33 0.83 45.48
N SER A 480 -0.22 1.47 45.10
CA SER A 480 0.78 1.94 46.08
C SER A 480 0.27 3.12 46.95
N LYS A 481 -0.54 4.01 46.37
CA LYS A 481 -1.15 5.17 47.05
C LYS A 481 -2.25 4.72 48.02
N ASP A 482 -3.08 3.75 47.64
CA ASP A 482 -4.07 3.16 48.54
C ASP A 482 -3.43 2.29 49.64
N GLY A 483 -2.34 1.57 49.33
CA GLY A 483 -1.53 0.86 50.34
C GLY A 483 -0.88 1.79 51.37
N LYS A 484 -0.53 3.03 51.00
CA LYS A 484 -0.08 4.07 51.95
C LYS A 484 -1.24 4.62 52.81
N ARG A 485 -2.46 4.73 52.27
CA ARG A 485 -3.64 5.19 53.05
C ARG A 485 -4.07 4.21 54.15
N GLN A 486 -3.86 2.90 54.00
CA GLN A 486 -4.18 1.92 55.04
C GLN A 486 -3.16 1.82 56.19
N ARG A 487 -2.04 2.55 56.16
CA ARG A 487 -0.98 2.46 57.18
C ARG A 487 -1.00 3.54 58.27
N HIS A 488 -1.97 4.45 58.26
CA HIS A 488 -2.06 5.58 59.21
C HIS A 488 -3.42 5.74 59.94
N THR A 489 -3.97 4.64 60.48
CA THR A 489 -4.95 4.71 61.60
C THR A 489 -4.73 3.55 62.58
N GLY A 490 -3.70 3.66 63.41
CA GLY A 490 -3.43 2.73 64.50
C GLY A 490 -3.67 3.37 65.86
N THR A 491 -4.89 3.28 66.40
CA THR A 491 -5.14 3.57 67.82
C THR A 491 -6.13 2.55 68.39
N LYS A 492 -5.74 1.89 69.49
CA LYS A 492 -6.53 0.86 70.16
C LYS A 492 -7.72 1.49 70.89
N ASN A 493 -8.83 0.76 70.96
CA ASN A 493 -9.63 0.71 72.18
C ASN A 493 -10.44 -0.58 72.25
N ASP A 494 -10.33 -1.29 73.37
CA ASP A 494 -11.07 -2.52 73.64
C ASP A 494 -12.51 -2.24 74.07
N LYS A 495 -13.48 -2.99 73.54
CA LYS A 495 -14.70 -3.42 74.24
C LYS A 495 -15.51 -4.45 73.44
N LYS A 496 -16.04 -5.44 74.16
CA LYS A 496 -16.99 -6.51 73.77
C LYS A 496 -17.86 -6.81 75.02
N PRO A 497 -18.96 -7.57 74.95
CA PRO A 497 -19.74 -8.04 73.78
C PRO A 497 -21.28 -7.85 73.91
N ASN A 498 -22.02 -8.17 72.83
CA ASN A 498 -23.44 -8.62 72.71
C ASN A 498 -24.14 -7.96 71.50
N SER A 499 -25.11 -8.55 70.81
CA SER A 499 -25.50 -9.97 70.64
C SER A 499 -26.45 -10.09 69.42
N SER A 500 -26.57 -11.30 68.85
CA SER A 500 -27.65 -11.75 67.94
C SER A 500 -28.00 -10.95 66.66
N LYS A 501 -27.67 -11.50 65.48
CA LYS A 501 -28.62 -12.29 64.64
C LYS A 501 -27.92 -13.04 63.47
N LYS A 502 -28.32 -14.30 63.28
CA LYS A 502 -28.06 -15.20 62.12
C LYS A 502 -28.89 -14.74 60.90
N ALA A 503 -28.67 -15.08 59.62
CA ALA A 503 -27.69 -15.86 58.83
C ALA A 503 -27.78 -15.34 57.35
N LYS A 504 -26.85 -15.56 56.41
CA LYS A 504 -26.40 -16.83 55.81
C LYS A 504 -25.01 -16.69 55.14
N LEU A 505 -24.30 -17.82 55.05
CA LEU A 505 -23.00 -17.96 54.38
C LEU A 505 -23.15 -18.17 52.87
N SER A 506 -22.20 -17.61 52.11
CA SER A 506 -21.54 -18.27 50.97
C SER A 506 -20.18 -17.60 50.73
N SER A 507 -19.08 -18.35 50.82
CA SER A 507 -17.71 -17.79 50.68
C SER A 507 -17.34 -17.54 49.20
N PRO A 508 -16.38 -16.64 48.92
CA PRO A 508 -16.00 -16.30 47.55
C PRO A 508 -15.10 -17.39 46.96
N ASN A 509 -15.23 -17.65 45.65
CA ASN A 509 -14.23 -18.41 44.91
C ASN A 509 -13.48 -17.49 43.95
N SER A 510 -12.17 -17.36 44.18
CA SER A 510 -11.23 -16.61 43.36
C SER A 510 -11.02 -17.29 42.00
N GLY A 511 -11.02 -16.52 40.91
CA GLY A 511 -10.73 -17.06 39.59
C GLY A 511 -10.78 -15.99 38.50
N GLY A 512 -9.66 -15.29 38.30
CA GLY A 512 -9.50 -14.38 37.16
C GLY A 512 -9.62 -15.16 35.85
N ARG A 513 -10.62 -14.86 35.02
CA ARG A 513 -10.79 -15.51 33.72
C ARG A 513 -9.76 -15.00 32.72
N GLN A 514 -8.69 -15.77 32.62
CA GLN A 514 -7.74 -15.77 31.50
C GLN A 514 -8.51 -15.92 30.17
N LEU A 515 -8.50 -14.87 29.33
CA LEU A 515 -9.01 -14.94 27.97
C LEU A 515 -7.97 -15.63 27.07
N SER A 516 -8.09 -16.94 26.92
CA SER A 516 -7.22 -17.71 26.03
C SER A 516 -7.68 -17.62 24.56
N LEU A 517 -6.71 -17.73 23.65
CA LEU A 517 -6.83 -17.62 22.19
C LEU A 517 -7.93 -18.49 21.55
N SER A 518 -8.31 -19.61 22.18
CA SER A 518 -9.37 -20.51 21.68
C SER A 518 -10.76 -19.87 21.67
N SER A 519 -11.02 -18.88 22.54
CA SER A 519 -12.33 -18.21 22.64
C SER A 519 -12.63 -17.24 21.50
N TYR A 520 -11.61 -16.64 20.87
CA TYR A 520 -11.78 -15.66 19.81
C TYR A 520 -12.02 -16.31 18.45
N PHE A 521 -11.27 -17.37 18.10
CA PHE A 521 -11.38 -18.03 16.80
C PHE A 521 -12.63 -18.91 16.64
N ASN A 522 -13.20 -19.44 17.73
CA ASN A 522 -14.42 -20.25 17.65
C ASN A 522 -15.67 -19.43 17.26
N LYS A 523 -15.68 -18.10 17.45
CA LYS A 523 -16.78 -17.21 17.02
C LYS A 523 -16.76 -16.81 15.55
N VAL A 524 -15.71 -17.18 14.79
CA VAL A 524 -15.57 -16.82 13.36
C VAL A 524 -15.89 -18.01 12.44
N LYS A 525 -16.26 -19.17 13.00
CA LYS A 525 -16.60 -20.40 12.26
C LYS A 525 -18.07 -20.83 12.33
N GLN A 526 -18.94 -20.04 12.97
CA GLN A 526 -20.37 -20.32 13.07
C GLN A 526 -21.19 -19.05 12.90
N GLU A 527 -21.44 -18.67 11.66
CA GLU A 527 -22.72 -18.13 11.17
C GLU A 527 -22.78 -18.48 9.66
N PRO A 528 -23.95 -18.91 9.14
CA PRO A 528 -24.08 -19.51 7.80
C PRO A 528 -24.04 -18.51 6.64
#